data_AF-A0A423EQM9-F1
#
_entry.id   AF-A0A423EQM9-F1
#
_cell.length_a   1.000
_cell.length_b   1.000
_cell.length_c   1.000
_cell.angle_alpha   90.00
_cell.angle_beta   90.00
_cell.angle_gamma   90.00
#
_symmetry.space_group_name_H-M   'P 1'
#
loop_
_entity.id
_entity.type
_entity.pdbx_description
1 polymer ?
#
loop_
_entity_poly.entity_id
_entity_poly.type
_entity_poly.pdbx_seq_one_letter_code
_entity_poly.pdbx_strand_id
1 'polypeptide(L)' 'MGHDSSLQIERAAYEEFVRLWSQGSFEHQRLGQAFYNHFNLHKLTDQAGLHGLYEADGDKASRLILRLFHLH' A
#
# COMPACT_ATOMS: atom_id res chain seq x y z
N MET A 1 -21.98 -2.53 12.38
CA MET A 1 -22.12 -2.76 10.92
C MET A 1 -20.90 -2.13 10.28
N GLY A 2 -19.78 -2.85 10.20
CA GLY A 2 -18.57 -2.32 9.57
C GLY A 2 -18.72 -2.49 8.07
N HIS A 3 -18.88 -1.39 7.33
CA HIS A 3 -18.65 -1.47 5.89
C HIS A 3 -17.17 -1.81 5.73
N ASP A 4 -16.88 -2.95 5.10
CA ASP A 4 -15.56 -3.22 4.53
C ASP A 4 -15.32 -2.20 3.42
N SER A 5 -14.89 -0.99 3.81
CA SER A 5 -14.40 0.06 2.92
C SER A 5 -12.97 -0.23 2.51
N SER A 6 -12.64 -1.50 2.29
CA SER A 6 -11.33 -1.92 1.80
C SER A 6 -11.15 -1.33 0.40
N LEU A 7 -10.07 -0.57 0.22
CA LEU A 7 -9.71 0.02 -1.07
C LEU A 7 -9.40 -1.10 -2.07
N GLN A 8 -9.85 -0.95 -3.31
CA GLN A 8 -9.65 -1.97 -4.33
C GLN A 8 -8.33 -1.71 -5.04
N ILE A 9 -7.50 -2.74 -5.16
CA ILE A 9 -6.31 -2.74 -6.03
C ILE A 9 -6.37 -3.97 -6.93
N GLU A 10 -6.07 -3.78 -8.21
CA GLU A 10 -5.95 -4.89 -9.15
C GLU A 10 -4.79 -5.80 -8.72
N ARG A 11 -5.04 -7.11 -8.65
CA ARG A 11 -4.01 -8.10 -8.28
C ARG A 11 -2.73 -7.96 -9.12
N ALA A 12 -2.87 -7.77 -10.43
CA ALA A 12 -1.73 -7.62 -11.33
C ALA A 12 -0.87 -6.39 -10.99
N ALA A 13 -1.50 -5.27 -10.61
CA ALA A 13 -0.78 -4.06 -10.21
C ALA A 13 -0.05 -4.25 -8.88
N TYR A 14 -0.66 -4.99 -7.93
CA TYR A 14 0.01 -5.37 -6.68
C TYR A 14 1.21 -6.28 -6.93
N GLU A 15 1.07 -7.29 -7.80
CA GLU A 15 2.17 -8.20 -8.16
C GLU A 15 3.33 -7.45 -8.83
N GLU A 16 3.04 -6.50 -9.71
CA GLU A 16 4.07 -5.65 -10.31
C GLU A 16 4.77 -4.77 -9.27
N PHE A 17 4.03 -4.18 -8.33
CA PHE A 17 4.63 -3.45 -7.22
C PHE A 17 5.60 -4.34 -6.40
N VAL A 18 5.18 -5.56 -6.07
CA VAL A 18 6.03 -6.52 -5.31
C VAL A 18 7.29 -6.86 -6.09
N ARG A 19 7.17 -7.07 -7.41
CA ARG A 19 8.33 -7.30 -8.29
C ARG A 19 9.29 -6.11 -8.25
N LEU A 20 8.82 -4.89 -8.46
CA LEU A 20 9.64 -3.67 -8.40
C LEU A 20 10.31 -3.49 -7.03
N TRP A 21 9.58 -3.78 -5.95
CA TRP A 21 10.12 -3.74 -4.60
C TRP A 21 11.29 -4.72 -4.42
N SER A 22 11.12 -5.98 -4.84
CA SER A 22 12.18 -7.00 -4.76
C SER A 22 13.43 -6.66 -5.59
N GLN A 23 13.28 -5.82 -6.62
CA GLN A 23 14.37 -5.35 -7.48
C GLN A 23 15.07 -4.11 -6.92
N GLY A 24 14.60 -3.57 -5.79
CA GLY A 24 15.15 -2.36 -5.18
C GLY A 24 14.76 -1.07 -5.89
N SER A 25 13.70 -1.06 -6.71
CA SER A 25 13.30 0.13 -7.48
C SER A 25 12.84 1.33 -6.63
N PHE A 26 12.67 1.13 -5.32
CA PHE A 26 12.24 2.15 -4.37
C PHE A 26 13.33 2.45 -3.33
N GLU A 27 14.55 2.74 -3.81
CA GLU A 27 15.68 3.05 -2.93
C GLU A 27 15.33 4.14 -1.91
N HIS A 28 15.80 3.95 -0.68
CA HIS A 28 15.60 4.85 0.47
C HIS A 28 14.14 5.03 0.93
N GLN A 29 13.19 4.27 0.38
CA GLN A 29 11.80 4.29 0.84
C GLN A 29 11.51 3.10 1.74
N ARG A 30 10.73 3.34 2.80
CA ARG A 30 10.07 2.28 3.55
C ARG A 30 9.02 1.61 2.65
N LEU A 31 8.72 0.34 2.88
CA LEU A 31 7.76 -0.40 2.06
C LEU A 31 6.40 0.31 1.97
N GLY A 32 5.89 0.81 3.10
CA GLY A 32 4.60 1.50 3.14
C GLY A 32 4.61 2.85 2.43
N GLN A 33 5.73 3.58 2.50
CA GLN A 33 5.95 4.82 1.75
C GLN A 33 6.00 4.55 0.23
N ALA A 34 6.75 3.54 -0.18
CA ALA A 34 6.87 3.14 -1.58
C ALA A 34 5.49 2.77 -2.17
N PHE A 35 4.72 1.95 -1.45
CA PHE A 35 3.36 1.57 -1.84
C PHE A 35 2.45 2.79 -1.96
N TYR A 36 2.46 3.65 -0.93
CA TYR A 36 1.64 4.86 -0.90
C TYR A 36 1.93 5.80 -2.07
N ASN A 37 3.20 5.97 -2.42
CA ASN A 37 3.63 6.79 -3.54
C ASN A 37 3.29 6.14 -4.89
N HIS A 38 3.59 4.85 -5.05
CA HIS A 38 3.39 4.11 -6.30
C HIS A 38 1.92 4.13 -6.75
N PHE A 39 0.99 3.92 -5.81
CA PHE A 39 -0.45 3.93 -6.08
C PHE A 39 -1.08 5.33 -5.96
N ASN A 40 -0.28 6.40 -5.81
CA ASN A 40 -0.75 7.77 -5.68
C ASN A 40 -1.81 7.97 -4.58
N LEU A 41 -1.63 7.29 -3.44
CA LEU A 41 -2.65 7.24 -2.38
C LEU A 41 -2.92 8.62 -1.74
N HIS A 42 -2.00 9.58 -1.89
CA HIS A 42 -2.20 10.99 -1.50
C HIS A 42 -3.37 11.68 -2.23
N LYS A 43 -3.86 11.10 -3.33
CA LYS A 43 -5.01 11.64 -4.08
C LYS A 43 -6.36 11.20 -3.51
N LEU A 44 -6.38 10.24 -2.59
CA LEU A 44 -7.61 9.76 -1.96
C LEU A 44 -8.08 10.72 -0.87
N THR A 45 -9.38 10.89 -0.73
CA THR A 45 -9.95 11.82 0.25
C THR A 45 -9.79 11.34 1.69
N ASP A 46 -9.88 10.03 1.94
CA ASP A 46 -9.68 9.45 3.28
C ASP A 46 -8.21 9.08 3.50
N GLN A 47 -7.51 9.93 4.26
CA GLN A 47 -6.09 9.76 4.58
C GLN A 47 -5.84 9.14 5.95
N ALA A 48 -6.86 8.96 6.81
CA ALA A 48 -6.65 8.58 8.21
C ALA A 48 -5.98 7.21 8.34
N GLY A 49 -6.42 6.24 7.54
CA GLY A 49 -5.79 4.90 7.46
C GLY A 49 -4.49 4.87 6.66
N LEU A 50 -4.31 5.81 5.74
CA LEU A 50 -3.20 5.82 4.78
C LEU A 50 -1.93 6.46 5.35
N HIS A 51 -2.08 7.41 6.30
CA HIS A 51 -0.94 7.98 7.00
C HIS A 51 -0.14 6.91 7.76
N GLY A 52 -0.84 6.02 8.46
CA GLY A 52 -0.19 4.91 9.18
C GLY A 52 0.50 3.91 8.26
N LEU A 53 0.01 3.75 7.02
CA LEU A 53 0.68 2.97 5.99
C LEU A 53 1.95 3.68 5.49
N TYR A 54 1.89 4.97 5.18
CA TYR A 54 3.04 5.75 4.70
C TYR A 54 4.23 5.72 5.68
N GLU A 55 3.96 5.71 6.98
CA GLU A 55 4.99 5.64 8.03
C GLU A 55 5.54 4.23 8.27
N ALA A 56 4.81 3.19 7.86
CA ALA A 56 5.19 1.80 8.14
C ALA A 56 6.29 1.28 7.22
N ASP A 57 7.05 0.31 7.72
CA ASP A 57 8.07 -0.41 6.96
C ASP A 57 7.95 -1.93 7.17
N GLY A 58 8.62 -2.69 6.29
CA GLY A 58 8.73 -4.15 6.36
C GLY A 58 7.41 -4.85 6.64
N ASP A 59 7.42 -5.83 7.55
CA ASP A 59 6.24 -6.63 7.89
C ASP A 59 5.05 -5.81 8.40
N LYS A 60 5.29 -4.67 9.04
CA LYS A 60 4.21 -3.79 9.50
C LYS A 60 3.47 -3.20 8.29
N ALA A 61 4.20 -2.72 7.29
CA ALA A 61 3.62 -2.22 6.05
C ALA A 61 2.89 -3.33 5.29
N SER A 62 3.50 -4.51 5.14
CA SER A 62 2.86 -5.66 4.45
C SER A 62 1.51 -6.03 5.07
N ARG A 63 1.43 -6.09 6.40
CA ARG A 63 0.17 -6.37 7.12
C ARG A 63 -0.87 -5.27 6.94
N LEU A 64 -0.46 -4.00 6.93
CA LEU A 64 -1.37 -2.88 6.68
C LEU A 64 -1.92 -2.89 5.26
N ILE A 65 -1.09 -3.21 4.26
CA ILE A 65 -1.52 -3.31 2.86
C ILE A 65 -2.61 -4.38 2.72
N LEU A 66 -2.36 -5.60 3.21
CA LEU A 66 -3.33 -6.70 3.10
C LEU A 66 -4.61 -6.48 3.92
N ARG A 67 -4.58 -5.58 4.91
CA ARG A 67 -5.76 -5.22 5.71
C ARG A 67 -6.57 -4.09 5.05
N LEU A 68 -5.90 -3.10 4.49
CA LEU A 68 -6.54 -1.89 3.94
C LEU A 68 -7.04 -2.11 2.51
N PHE A 69 -6.40 -3.03 1.77
CA PHE A 69 -6.66 -3.23 0.35
C PHE A 69 -7.20 -4.63 0.07
N HIS A 70 -8.26 -4.69 -0.72
CA HIS A 70 -8.76 -5.92 -1.32
C HIS A 70 -8.15 -6.09 -2.71
N LEU A 71 -7.56 -7.27 -2.95
CA LEU A 71 -6.98 -7.64 -4.25
C LEU A 71 -8.04 -8.38 -5.07
N HIS A 72 -8.54 -7.71 -6.11
CA HIS A 72 -9.52 -8.28 -7.04
C HIS A 72 -8.87 -8.73 -8.36
#